data_AF-A0A970E9Z8-F1
#
_entry.id   AF-A0A970E9Z8-F1
#
_cell.length_a   1.000
_cell.length_b   1.000
_cell.length_c   1.000
_cell.angle_alpha   90.00
_cell.angle_beta   90.00
_cell.angle_gamma   90.00
#
_symmetry.space_group_name_H-M   'P 1'
#
loop_
_entity.id
_entity.type
_entity.pdbx_description
1 polymer ?
#
loop_
_entity_poly.entity_id
_entity_poly.type
_entity_poly.pdbx_seq_one_letter_code
_entity_poly.pdbx_strand_id
1 'polypeptide(L)'
;MVNYINYALTIIGVFFIILSLFLITSEKIKGNNIYNNLQVKEKEIRKAIEEAQEVISELVYTSQTIVDEIENYISSKRKLIKIDNYNSIVQIKKEEMESDELVNKSKTINENKEEYDENNKLEKRISNYEEIKRLFNQGMTVDDIAKKLKIGKGEVKLIMSLNRGIKDNENI
;
A
#
# COMPACT_ATOMS: atom_id res chain seq x y z
N MET A 1 -35.51 -28.69 77.47
CA MET A 1 -35.08 -27.50 76.72
C MET A 1 -33.73 -27.72 76.02
N VAL A 2 -32.72 -28.25 76.71
CA VAL A 2 -31.37 -28.53 76.14
C VAL A 2 -31.37 -29.43 74.90
N ASN A 3 -32.22 -30.46 74.85
CA ASN A 3 -32.27 -31.36 73.69
C ASN A 3 -32.71 -30.64 72.41
N TYR A 4 -33.62 -29.67 72.49
CA TYR A 4 -34.07 -28.88 71.33
C TYR A 4 -32.95 -27.98 70.78
N ILE A 5 -32.09 -27.44 71.65
CA ILE A 5 -30.89 -26.69 71.25
C ILE A 5 -29.95 -27.59 70.44
N ASN A 6 -29.74 -28.83 70.87
CA ASN A 6 -28.83 -29.75 70.19
C ASN A 6 -29.36 -30.13 68.79
N TYR A 7 -30.66 -30.37 68.63
CA TYR A 7 -31.26 -30.63 67.32
C TYR A 7 -31.21 -29.41 66.38
N ALA A 8 -31.37 -28.19 66.91
CA ALA A 8 -31.23 -26.98 66.10
C ALA A 8 -29.78 -26.81 65.59
N LEU A 9 -28.79 -27.12 66.43
CA LEU A 9 -27.37 -27.04 66.07
C LEU A 9 -26.97 -28.07 65.00
N THR A 10 -27.54 -29.28 65.03
CA THR A 10 -27.27 -30.28 63.98
C THR A 10 -27.91 -29.89 62.65
N ILE A 11 -29.12 -29.33 62.65
CA ILE A 11 -29.79 -28.86 61.44
C ILE A 11 -29.02 -27.70 60.79
N ILE A 12 -28.50 -26.76 61.59
CA ILE A 12 -27.67 -25.65 61.06
C ILE A 12 -26.39 -26.19 60.41
N GLY A 13 -25.75 -27.19 61.04
CA GLY A 13 -24.53 -27.80 60.50
C GLY A 13 -24.78 -28.50 59.18
N VAL A 14 -25.87 -29.28 59.07
CA VAL A 14 -26.28 -29.93 57.83
C VAL A 14 -26.62 -28.90 56.75
N PHE A 15 -27.28 -27.79 57.12
CA PHE A 15 -27.57 -26.70 56.20
C PHE A 15 -26.28 -26.08 55.64
N PHE A 16 -25.27 -25.82 56.46
CA PHE A 16 -23.98 -25.30 55.99
C PHE A 16 -23.29 -26.27 55.03
N ILE A 17 -23.34 -27.58 55.29
CA ILE A 17 -22.77 -28.60 54.38
C ILE A 17 -23.47 -28.55 53.01
N ILE A 18 -24.80 -28.45 53.00
CA ILE A 18 -25.59 -28.34 51.76
C ILE A 18 -25.25 -27.04 51.02
N LEU A 19 -25.14 -25.93 51.75
CA LEU A 19 -24.80 -24.63 51.18
C LEU A 19 -23.41 -24.62 50.54
N SER A 20 -22.42 -25.27 51.17
CA SER A 20 -21.08 -25.43 50.61
C SER A 20 -21.08 -26.25 49.32
N LEU A 21 -21.81 -27.37 49.28
CA LEU A 21 -21.94 -28.19 48.06
C LEU A 21 -22.62 -27.41 46.92
N PHE A 22 -23.61 -26.59 47.26
CA PHE A 22 -24.30 -25.75 46.30
C PHE A 22 -23.39 -24.67 45.70
N LEU A 23 -22.57 -24.00 46.53
CA LEU A 23 -21.62 -22.97 46.06
C LEU A 23 -20.60 -23.55 45.07
N ILE A 24 -20.01 -24.70 45.39
CA ILE A 24 -19.05 -25.40 44.51
C ILE A 24 -19.67 -25.71 43.15
N THR A 25 -20.92 -26.17 43.15
CA THR A 25 -21.64 -26.49 41.91
C THR A 25 -21.94 -25.23 41.09
N SER A 26 -22.38 -24.15 41.76
CA SER A 26 -22.66 -22.87 41.12
C SER A 26 -21.42 -22.26 40.46
N GLU A 27 -20.27 -22.37 41.10
CA GLU A 27 -19.00 -21.89 40.56
C GLU A 27 -18.59 -22.66 39.30
N LYS A 28 -18.74 -24.00 39.32
CA LYS A 28 -18.42 -24.88 38.18
C LYS A 28 -19.30 -24.60 36.97
N ILE A 29 -20.59 -24.32 37.16
CA ILE A 29 -21.52 -23.99 36.07
C ILE A 29 -21.14 -22.66 35.41
N LYS A 30 -20.80 -21.64 36.20
CA LYS A 30 -20.42 -20.33 35.69
C LYS A 30 -19.08 -20.37 34.95
N GLY A 31 -18.11 -21.15 35.45
CA GLY A 31 -16.82 -21.36 34.80
C GLY A 31 -16.93 -22.04 33.43
N ASN A 32 -17.83 -23.03 33.30
CA ASN A 32 -18.02 -23.75 32.03
C ASN A 32 -18.53 -22.84 30.90
N ASN A 33 -19.47 -21.93 31.20
CA ASN A 33 -19.98 -20.98 30.21
C ASN A 33 -18.90 -20.01 29.73
N ILE A 34 -18.02 -19.56 30.62
CA ILE A 34 -16.90 -18.68 30.26
C ILE A 34 -15.90 -19.42 29.37
N TYR A 35 -15.59 -20.67 29.73
CA TYR A 35 -14.66 -21.52 28.98
C TYR A 35 -15.14 -21.78 27.54
N ASN A 36 -16.43 -22.10 27.37
CA ASN A 36 -17.02 -22.32 26.04
C ASN A 36 -16.99 -21.05 25.19
N ASN A 37 -17.34 -19.90 25.76
CA ASN A 37 -17.28 -18.62 25.04
C ASN A 37 -15.84 -18.26 24.64
N LEU A 38 -14.86 -18.58 25.49
CA LEU A 38 -13.45 -18.35 25.18
C LEU A 38 -12.98 -19.21 24.00
N GLN A 39 -13.35 -20.50 23.96
CA GLN A 39 -13.02 -21.36 22.83
C GLN A 39 -13.66 -20.91 21.52
N VAL A 40 -14.93 -20.48 21.57
CA VAL A 40 -15.61 -19.94 20.38
C VAL A 40 -14.89 -18.70 19.87
N LYS A 41 -14.54 -17.77 20.76
CA LYS A 41 -13.76 -16.57 20.40
C LYS A 41 -12.38 -16.91 19.85
N GLU A 42 -11.68 -17.89 20.42
CA GLU A 42 -10.39 -18.33 19.88
C GLU A 42 -10.55 -18.86 18.44
N LYS A 43 -11.57 -19.66 18.19
CA LYS A 43 -11.87 -20.19 16.86
C LYS A 43 -12.22 -19.08 15.86
N GLU A 44 -13.02 -18.11 16.28
CA GLU A 44 -13.34 -16.93 15.45
C GLU A 44 -12.09 -16.14 15.08
N ILE A 45 -11.18 -15.90 16.03
CA ILE A 45 -9.91 -15.21 15.77
C ILE A 45 -9.03 -16.01 14.82
N ARG A 46 -8.89 -17.33 15.04
CA ARG A 46 -8.12 -18.19 14.14
C ARG A 46 -8.67 -18.16 12.72
N LYS A 47 -9.99 -18.25 12.57
CA LYS A 47 -10.66 -18.19 11.25
C LYS A 47 -10.41 -16.84 10.58
N ALA A 48 -10.53 -15.73 11.31
CA ALA A 48 -10.27 -14.40 10.78
C ALA A 48 -8.81 -14.23 10.32
N ILE A 49 -7.85 -14.83 11.04
CA ILE A 49 -6.44 -14.83 10.63
C ILE A 49 -6.24 -15.66 9.35
N GLU A 50 -6.85 -16.84 9.26
CA GLU A 50 -6.78 -17.69 8.07
C GLU A 50 -7.36 -16.99 6.84
N GLU A 51 -8.53 -16.38 6.96
CA GLU A 51 -9.15 -15.57 5.90
C GLU A 51 -8.25 -14.40 5.48
N ALA A 52 -7.63 -13.70 6.43
CA ALA A 52 -6.71 -12.61 6.12
C ALA A 52 -5.45 -13.11 5.39
N GLN A 53 -4.92 -14.27 5.75
CA GLN A 53 -3.79 -14.90 5.06
C GLN A 53 -4.15 -15.31 3.62
N GLU A 54 -5.35 -15.86 3.42
CA GLU A 54 -5.86 -16.20 2.09
C GLU A 54 -5.96 -14.96 1.19
N VAL A 55 -6.55 -13.86 1.70
CA VAL A 55 -6.64 -12.59 0.98
C VAL A 55 -5.25 -12.01 0.67
N ILE A 56 -4.29 -12.09 1.60
CA ILE A 56 -2.91 -11.66 1.35
C ILE A 56 -2.29 -12.49 0.22
N SER A 57 -2.51 -13.80 0.21
CA SER A 57 -2.00 -14.69 -0.84
C SER A 57 -2.59 -14.35 -2.20
N GLU A 58 -3.91 -14.13 -2.28
CA GLU A 58 -4.58 -13.72 -3.51
C GLU A 58 -4.11 -12.35 -4.00
N LEU A 59 -3.88 -11.41 -3.08
CA LEU A 59 -3.35 -10.09 -3.41
C LEU A 59 -1.94 -10.17 -3.99
N VAL A 60 -1.06 -10.97 -3.39
CA VAL A 60 0.30 -11.19 -3.88
C VAL A 60 0.27 -11.82 -5.28
N TYR A 61 -0.58 -12.84 -5.49
CA TYR A 61 -0.76 -13.45 -6.80
C TYR A 61 -1.24 -12.45 -7.86
N THR A 62 -2.23 -11.63 -7.51
CA THR A 62 -2.76 -10.58 -8.39
C THR A 62 -1.69 -9.53 -8.69
N SER A 63 -0.92 -9.12 -7.68
CA SER A 63 0.20 -8.19 -7.86
C SER A 63 1.24 -8.75 -8.82
N GLN A 64 1.63 -10.02 -8.67
CA GLN A 64 2.59 -10.65 -9.57
C GLN A 64 2.05 -10.70 -11.01
N THR A 65 0.79 -11.08 -11.18
CA THR A 65 0.15 -11.13 -12.50
C THR A 65 0.14 -9.76 -13.19
N ILE A 66 -0.23 -8.71 -12.45
CA ILE A 66 -0.23 -7.34 -12.97
C ILE A 66 1.18 -6.88 -13.33
N VAL A 67 2.19 -7.19 -12.49
CA VAL A 67 3.59 -6.88 -12.77
C VAL A 67 4.06 -7.58 -14.05
N ASP A 68 3.78 -8.87 -14.19
CA ASP A 68 4.14 -9.64 -15.38
C ASP A 68 3.47 -9.08 -16.65
N GLU A 69 2.22 -8.65 -16.56
CA GLU A 69 1.51 -8.00 -17.67
C GLU A 69 2.16 -6.66 -18.06
N ILE A 70 2.53 -5.84 -17.07
CA ILE A 70 3.23 -4.57 -17.29
C ILE A 70 4.60 -4.82 -17.94
N GLU A 71 5.38 -5.78 -17.44
CA GLU A 71 6.68 -6.13 -18.00
C GLU A 71 6.56 -6.62 -19.45
N ASN A 72 5.54 -7.43 -19.76
CA ASN A 72 5.26 -7.89 -21.11
C ASN A 72 4.83 -6.75 -22.03
N TYR A 73 3.99 -5.83 -21.56
CA TYR A 73 3.59 -4.65 -22.32
C TYR A 73 4.79 -3.74 -22.63
N ILE A 74 5.64 -3.45 -21.65
CA ILE A 74 6.88 -2.67 -21.83
C ILE A 74 7.81 -3.36 -22.81
N SER A 75 7.99 -4.68 -22.67
CA SER A 75 8.86 -5.47 -23.56
C SER A 75 8.34 -5.46 -24.99
N SER A 76 7.03 -5.59 -25.18
CA SER A 76 6.38 -5.54 -26.50
C SER A 76 6.54 -4.17 -27.15
N LYS A 77 6.33 -3.09 -26.39
CA LYS A 77 6.57 -1.72 -26.87
C LYS A 77 8.02 -1.47 -27.24
N ARG A 78 8.98 -1.92 -26.41
CA ARG A 78 10.41 -1.81 -26.74
C ARG A 78 10.77 -2.58 -28.01
N LYS A 79 10.21 -3.77 -28.23
CA LYS A 79 10.41 -4.54 -29.47
C LYS A 79 9.86 -3.78 -30.68
N LEU A 80 8.65 -3.23 -30.60
CA LEU A 80 8.05 -2.41 -31.66
C LEU A 80 8.92 -1.19 -31.98
N ILE A 81 9.38 -0.43 -30.98
CA ILE A 81 10.26 0.72 -31.18
C ILE A 81 11.59 0.32 -31.84
N LYS A 82 12.18 -0.83 -31.49
CA LYS A 82 13.40 -1.33 -32.14
C LYS A 82 13.15 -1.70 -33.60
N ILE A 83 11.99 -2.27 -33.91
CA ILE A 83 11.59 -2.64 -35.27
C ILE A 83 11.33 -1.37 -36.11
N ASP A 84 10.65 -0.37 -35.54
CA ASP A 84 10.37 0.90 -36.22
C ASP A 84 11.67 1.65 -36.53
N ASN A 85 12.63 1.68 -35.60
CA ASN A 85 13.95 2.24 -35.87
C ASN A 85 14.70 1.46 -36.96
N TYR A 86 14.67 0.13 -36.96
CA TYR A 86 15.29 -0.67 -38.02
C TYR A 86 14.67 -0.41 -39.40
N ASN A 87 13.34 -0.34 -39.49
CA ASN A 87 12.64 -0.03 -40.75
C ASN A 87 12.93 1.39 -41.24
N SER A 88 13.09 2.35 -40.33
CA SER A 88 13.48 3.73 -40.65
C SER A 88 14.90 3.80 -41.20
N ILE A 89 15.85 3.07 -40.61
CA ILE A 89 17.25 3.01 -41.07
C ILE A 89 17.34 2.28 -42.42
N VAL A 90 16.53 1.25 -42.65
CA VAL A 90 16.47 0.54 -43.94
C VAL A 90 15.86 1.40 -45.05
N GLN A 91 14.91 2.29 -44.75
CA GLN A 91 14.39 3.26 -45.72
C GLN A 91 15.41 4.35 -46.05
N ILE A 92 16.10 4.91 -45.06
CA ILE A 92 17.19 5.88 -45.28
C ILE A 92 18.32 5.27 -46.13
N LYS A 93 18.69 4.00 -45.86
CA LYS A 93 19.72 3.29 -46.63
C LYS A 93 19.29 2.92 -48.05
N LYS A 94 17.98 2.92 -48.34
CA LYS A 94 17.44 2.67 -49.68
C LYS A 94 17.30 3.95 -50.50
N GLU A 95 17.17 5.10 -49.85
CA GLU A 95 17.21 6.42 -50.48
C GLU A 95 18.64 6.94 -50.71
N GLU A 96 19.63 6.55 -49.89
CA GLU A 96 21.04 6.90 -50.11
C GLU A 96 21.75 6.09 -51.22
N MET A 97 21.07 5.16 -51.89
CA MET A 97 21.68 4.32 -52.93
C MET A 97 21.52 4.86 -54.37
N GLU A 98 20.91 6.04 -54.55
CA GLU A 98 20.75 6.72 -55.85
C GLU A 98 21.55 8.03 -56.02
N SER A 99 22.40 8.43 -55.08
CA SER A 99 23.27 9.61 -55.27
C SER A 99 24.70 9.34 -54.82
N ASP A 100 25.48 8.82 -55.76
CA ASP A 100 26.93 8.84 -55.75
C ASP A 100 27.48 10.27 -55.62
N GLU A 101 28.71 10.34 -55.10
CA GLU A 101 29.64 11.48 -55.16
C GLU A 101 29.31 12.70 -54.28
N LEU A 102 29.94 12.77 -53.10
CA LEU A 102 31.02 13.75 -52.81
C LEU A 102 31.35 13.84 -51.30
N VAL A 103 32.66 13.78 -51.02
CA VAL A 103 33.35 14.42 -49.88
C VAL A 103 33.31 13.72 -48.52
N ASN A 104 34.27 12.81 -48.42
CA ASN A 104 35.15 12.56 -47.30
C ASN A 104 35.52 13.83 -46.48
N LYS A 105 34.97 14.03 -45.27
CA LYS A 105 35.69 14.67 -44.14
C LYS A 105 35.00 14.41 -42.80
N SER A 106 35.83 14.17 -41.78
CA SER A 106 35.58 14.18 -40.33
C SER A 106 35.11 12.88 -39.64
N LYS A 107 36.11 12.08 -39.24
CA LYS A 107 36.16 11.53 -37.87
C LYS A 107 35.94 12.69 -36.88
N THR A 108 35.10 12.54 -35.86
CA THR A 108 35.43 12.06 -34.49
C THR A 108 34.26 12.39 -33.54
N ILE A 109 33.93 11.45 -32.63
CA ILE A 109 33.34 11.66 -31.28
C ILE A 109 31.90 12.20 -31.20
N ASN A 110 30.94 11.38 -30.71
CA ASN A 110 30.53 11.39 -29.30
C ASN A 110 29.41 10.37 -29.02
N GLU A 111 29.78 9.29 -28.33
CA GLU A 111 28.89 8.48 -27.50
C GLU A 111 28.55 9.35 -26.27
N ASN A 112 27.33 9.86 -26.16
CA ASN A 112 26.65 10.33 -24.94
C ASN A 112 25.41 11.15 -25.33
N LYS A 113 24.27 10.48 -25.47
CA LYS A 113 22.98 11.15 -25.73
C LYS A 113 21.79 10.53 -24.99
N GLU A 114 22.03 9.83 -23.87
CA GLU A 114 20.95 9.28 -23.04
C GLU A 114 20.84 9.91 -21.64
N GLU A 115 21.77 10.78 -21.23
CA GLU A 115 21.76 11.40 -19.88
C GLU A 115 21.13 12.81 -19.82
N TYR A 116 20.63 13.33 -20.96
CA TYR A 116 20.15 14.71 -21.06
C TYR A 116 18.63 14.91 -20.85
N ASP A 117 17.84 13.83 -20.80
CA ASP A 117 16.36 13.93 -20.74
C ASP A 117 15.79 13.68 -19.32
N GLU A 118 16.45 12.86 -18.51
CA GLU A 118 15.95 12.53 -17.17
C GLU A 118 16.22 13.66 -16.15
N ASN A 119 17.37 14.32 -16.27
CA ASN A 119 17.73 15.49 -15.46
C ASN A 119 16.75 16.67 -15.69
N ASN A 120 16.33 16.91 -16.94
CA ASN A 120 15.36 17.96 -17.28
C ASN A 120 13.96 17.69 -16.70
N LYS A 121 13.57 16.42 -16.59
CA LYS A 121 12.26 16.01 -16.07
C LYS A 121 12.20 16.06 -14.54
N LEU A 122 13.30 15.74 -13.85
CA LEU A 122 13.42 15.95 -12.41
C LEU A 122 13.43 17.45 -12.06
N GLU A 123 14.21 18.25 -12.79
CA GLU A 123 14.34 19.69 -12.55
C GLU A 123 13.00 20.43 -12.75
N LYS A 124 12.23 20.03 -13.77
CA LYS A 124 10.87 20.54 -14.00
C LYS A 124 9.88 20.14 -12.89
N ARG A 125 10.04 18.97 -12.26
CA ARG A 125 9.19 18.52 -11.14
C ARG A 125 9.50 19.30 -9.85
N ILE A 126 10.76 19.60 -9.60
CA ILE A 126 11.21 20.40 -8.45
C ILE A 126 10.75 21.86 -8.61
N SER A 127 10.89 22.43 -9.82
CA SER A 127 10.41 23.79 -10.12
C SER A 127 8.90 23.95 -9.92
N ASN A 128 8.11 22.96 -10.38
CA ASN A 128 6.66 22.98 -10.20
C ASN A 128 6.23 22.89 -8.72
N TYR A 129 7.01 22.21 -7.87
CA TYR A 129 6.73 22.08 -6.44
C TYR A 129 6.82 23.41 -5.69
N GLU A 130 7.91 24.15 -5.88
CA GLU A 130 8.11 25.45 -5.22
C GLU A 130 7.06 26.48 -5.65
N GLU A 131 6.65 26.41 -6.91
CA GLU A 131 5.64 27.30 -7.45
C GLU A 131 4.24 27.01 -6.89
N ILE A 132 3.85 25.74 -6.75
CA ILE A 132 2.61 25.33 -6.08
C ILE A 132 2.60 25.84 -4.63
N LYS A 133 3.71 25.69 -3.91
CA LYS A 133 3.86 26.16 -2.52
C LYS A 133 3.70 27.68 -2.42
N ARG A 134 4.30 28.44 -3.33
CA ARG A 134 4.17 29.91 -3.37
C ARG A 134 2.73 30.33 -3.63
N LEU A 135 2.08 29.75 -4.64
CA LEU A 135 0.70 30.09 -5.00
C LEU A 135 -0.30 29.71 -3.90
N PHE A 136 -0.08 28.59 -3.21
CA PHE A 136 -0.89 28.19 -2.08
C PHE A 136 -0.73 29.15 -0.89
N ASN A 137 0.50 29.55 -0.57
CA ASN A 137 0.76 30.55 0.48
C ASN A 137 0.19 31.95 0.15
N GLN A 138 -0.05 32.24 -1.14
CA GLN A 138 -0.76 33.43 -1.59
C GLN A 138 -2.29 33.33 -1.46
N GLY A 139 -2.81 32.23 -0.89
CA GLY A 139 -4.24 32.02 -0.66
C GLY A 139 -5.00 31.54 -1.89
N MET A 140 -4.31 31.11 -2.95
CA MET A 140 -4.93 30.61 -4.17
C MET A 140 -5.56 29.22 -3.94
N THR A 141 -6.74 28.98 -4.53
CA THR A 141 -7.43 27.69 -4.38
C THR A 141 -6.72 26.59 -5.20
N VAL A 142 -6.86 25.33 -4.76
CA VAL A 142 -6.29 24.15 -5.45
C VAL A 142 -6.69 24.11 -6.93
N ASP A 143 -7.91 24.55 -7.24
CA ASP A 143 -8.45 24.58 -8.60
C ASP A 143 -7.79 25.64 -9.48
N ASP A 144 -7.48 26.80 -8.90
CA ASP A 144 -6.82 27.89 -9.62
C ASP A 144 -5.34 27.59 -9.86
N ILE A 145 -4.68 26.93 -8.90
CA ILE A 145 -3.29 26.44 -9.04
C ILE A 145 -3.20 25.39 -10.15
N ALA A 146 -4.13 24.43 -10.16
CA ALA A 146 -4.20 23.38 -11.17
C ALA A 146 -4.36 23.96 -12.60
N LYS A 147 -5.25 24.95 -12.76
CA LYS A 147 -5.45 25.64 -14.04
C LYS A 147 -4.22 26.44 -14.47
N LYS A 148 -3.59 27.16 -13.54
CA LYS A 148 -2.44 28.03 -13.83
C LYS A 148 -1.19 27.24 -14.23
N LEU A 149 -0.95 26.11 -13.58
CA LEU A 149 0.22 25.26 -13.82
C LEU A 149 -0.05 24.12 -14.82
N LYS A 150 -1.29 24.01 -15.35
CA LYS A 150 -1.73 22.93 -16.25
C LYS A 150 -1.45 21.53 -15.68
N ILE A 151 -1.62 21.37 -14.38
CA ILE A 151 -1.43 20.14 -13.61
C ILE A 151 -2.76 19.62 -13.08
N GLY A 152 -2.85 18.33 -12.80
CA GLY A 152 -4.09 17.74 -12.28
C GLY A 152 -4.43 18.23 -10.88
N LYS A 153 -5.72 18.43 -10.57
CA LYS A 153 -6.19 18.77 -9.20
C LYS A 153 -5.70 17.75 -8.15
N GLY A 154 -5.62 16.48 -8.54
CA GLY A 154 -5.07 15.40 -7.72
C GLY A 154 -3.56 15.54 -7.48
N GLU A 155 -2.80 15.99 -8.48
CA GLU A 155 -1.35 16.20 -8.36
C GLU A 155 -1.02 17.34 -7.41
N VAL A 156 -1.78 18.45 -7.49
CA VAL A 156 -1.65 19.57 -6.54
C VAL A 156 -1.92 19.11 -5.11
N LYS A 157 -3.01 18.35 -4.91
CA LYS A 157 -3.38 17.81 -3.59
C LYS A 157 -2.33 16.83 -3.05
N LEU A 158 -1.79 15.96 -3.91
CA LEU A 158 -0.75 15.01 -3.55
C LEU A 158 0.55 15.72 -3.13
N ILE A 159 0.99 16.70 -3.91
CA ILE A 159 2.17 17.53 -3.61
C ILE A 159 2.01 18.24 -2.26
N MET A 160 0.82 18.78 -1.99
CA MET A 160 0.51 19.41 -0.71
C MET A 160 0.47 18.42 0.47
N SER A 161 -0.08 17.23 0.26
CA SER A 161 -0.16 16.19 1.28
C SER A 161 1.22 15.62 1.64
N LEU A 162 2.11 15.46 0.66
CA LEU A 162 3.49 15.06 0.88
C LEU A 162 4.23 16.08 1.75
N ASN A 163 4.04 17.39 1.49
CA ASN A 163 4.65 18.45 2.31
C ASN A 163 4.14 18.46 3.77
N ARG A 164 2.87 18.12 4.03
CA ARG A 164 2.39 17.97 5.41
C ARG A 164 3.06 16.79 6.12
N GLY A 165 3.14 15.63 5.45
CA GLY A 165 3.80 14.45 6.01
C GLY A 165 5.32 14.60 6.20
N ILE A 166 5.99 15.43 5.40
CA ILE A 166 7.44 15.70 5.54
C ILE A 166 7.73 16.61 6.74
N LYS A 167 6.90 17.65 6.98
CA LYS A 167 7.09 18.58 8.12
C LYS A 167 6.94 17.91 9.50
N ASP A 168 6.12 16.86 9.58
CA ASP A 168 5.94 16.10 10.82
C ASP A 168 7.15 15.19 11.12
N ASN A 169 8.03 14.96 10.13
CA ASN A 169 9.22 14.11 10.23
C ASN A 169 10.54 14.88 10.35
N GLU A 170 10.54 16.21 10.22
CA GLU A 170 11.72 17.06 10.45
C GLU A 170 11.82 17.61 11.88
N ASN A 171 10.87 17.27 12.76
CA ASN A 171 10.86 17.66 14.18
C ASN A 171 11.04 16.48 15.15
N ILE A 172 11.70 15.40 14.72
CA ILE A 172 12.10 14.26 15.58
C ILE A 172 13.62 14.16 15.60
#